data_AF-A0A1G4U2Y1-F1
#
_entry.id   AF-A0A1G4U2Y1-F1
#
_cell.length_a   1.000
_cell.length_b   1.000
_cell.length_c   1.000
_cell.angle_alpha   90.00
_cell.angle_beta   90.00
_cell.angle_gamma   90.00
#
_symmetry.space_group_name_H-M   'P 1'
#
loop_
_entity.id
_entity.type
_entity.pdbx_description
1 polymer ?
#
loop_
_entity_poly.entity_id
_entity_poly.type
_entity_poly.pdbx_seq_one_letter_code
_entity_poly.pdbx_strand_id
1 'polypeptide(L)'
;MILFSKRNLYYTDYQWTTYIPNDPRVNGRPDHTAFNKNEGNEMVYLINKLMMIWDYRFANTGNKMEKLIHDKLPAEISSQEDVQNWLKLNLKF
;
A
#
# COMPACT_ATOMS: atom_id res chain seq x y z
N MET A 1 -16.26 6.31 -2.22
CA MET A 1 -15.09 6.84 -1.47
C MET A 1 -14.50 5.68 -0.70
N ILE A 2 -13.27 5.29 -1.02
CA ILE A 2 -12.59 4.20 -0.33
C ILE A 2 -12.03 4.79 0.97
N LEU A 3 -12.42 4.24 2.11
CA LEU A 3 -12.08 4.72 3.45
C LEU A 3 -11.14 3.73 4.14
N PHE A 4 -10.09 3.26 3.45
CA PHE A 4 -9.05 2.49 4.11
C PHE A 4 -8.13 3.47 4.85
N SER A 5 -7.94 3.25 6.14
CA SER A 5 -7.22 4.15 7.03
C SER A 5 -6.33 3.37 7.98
N LYS A 6 -5.56 4.08 8.81
CA LYS A 6 -4.77 3.49 9.90
C LYS A 6 -5.56 2.50 10.77
N ARG A 7 -6.86 2.75 11.00
CA ARG A 7 -7.72 1.89 11.82
C ARG A 7 -8.07 0.56 11.15
N ASN A 8 -7.93 0.51 9.83
CA ASN A 8 -8.18 -0.69 9.07
C ASN A 8 -6.94 -1.57 8.99
N LEU A 9 -5.74 -1.05 9.25
CA LEU A 9 -4.52 -1.84 9.25
C LEU A 9 -4.59 -2.95 10.31
N TYR A 10 -4.16 -4.14 9.94
CA TYR A 10 -4.07 -5.31 10.81
C TYR A 10 -2.82 -5.27 11.69
N TYR A 11 -1.69 -4.81 11.14
CA TYR A 11 -0.43 -4.73 11.87
C TYR A 11 -0.29 -3.39 12.61
N THR A 12 0.53 -3.38 13.65
CA THR A 12 0.66 -2.23 14.57
C THR A 12 2.09 -1.73 14.74
N ASP A 13 3.06 -2.43 14.15
CA ASP A 13 4.51 -2.17 14.17
C ASP A 13 4.97 -1.11 13.15
N TYR A 14 4.01 -0.50 12.43
CA TYR A 14 4.29 0.57 11.49
C TYR A 14 4.92 1.80 12.15
N GLN A 15 5.91 2.35 11.45
CA GLN A 15 6.35 3.72 11.65
C GLN A 15 5.33 4.70 11.05
N TRP A 16 5.30 5.92 11.57
CA TRP A 16 4.36 6.97 11.15
C TRP A 16 5.12 8.27 10.92
N THR A 17 5.96 8.25 9.89
CA THR A 17 6.79 9.40 9.53
C THR A 17 5.94 10.52 8.96
N THR A 18 6.23 11.77 9.33
CA THR A 18 5.55 12.92 8.75
C THR A 18 6.20 13.24 7.40
N TYR A 19 5.42 13.20 6.33
CA TYR A 19 5.86 13.58 5.00
C TYR A 19 5.52 15.04 4.70
N ILE A 20 6.35 15.67 3.87
CA ILE A 20 6.05 17.00 3.36
C ILE A 20 4.83 16.95 2.40
N PRO A 21 4.11 18.06 2.20
CA PRO A 21 3.03 18.12 1.24
C PRO A 21 3.50 17.70 -0.17
N ASN A 22 2.70 16.87 -0.85
CA ASN A 22 2.96 16.34 -2.18
C ASN A 22 4.20 15.43 -2.32
N ASP A 23 4.68 14.84 -1.23
CA ASP A 23 5.71 13.81 -1.30
C ASP A 23 5.20 12.61 -2.16
N PRO A 24 5.97 12.16 -3.16
CA PRO A 24 5.55 11.07 -4.06
C PRO A 24 5.37 9.72 -3.33
N ARG A 25 5.94 9.56 -2.12
CA ARG A 25 5.74 8.36 -1.31
C ARG A 25 4.31 8.19 -0.80
N VAL A 26 3.59 9.31 -0.67
CA VAL A 26 2.22 9.36 -0.14
C VAL A 26 1.25 10.15 -1.02
N ASN A 27 1.66 10.49 -2.24
CA ASN A 27 0.83 11.22 -3.20
C ASN A 27 1.17 10.84 -4.66
N GLY A 28 0.26 11.18 -5.58
CA GLY A 28 0.45 10.96 -7.02
C GLY A 28 -0.08 9.61 -7.50
N ARG A 29 0.62 9.03 -8.48
CA ARG A 29 0.38 7.68 -9.00
C ARG A 29 1.57 6.80 -8.61
N PRO A 30 1.35 5.51 -8.32
CA PRO A 30 2.45 4.57 -8.13
C PRO A 30 3.41 4.59 -9.31
N ASP A 31 4.68 4.84 -9.02
CA ASP A 31 5.78 4.92 -10.00
C ASP A 31 7.06 4.30 -9.41
N HIS A 32 8.23 4.70 -9.92
CA HIS A 32 9.53 4.23 -9.44
C HIS A 32 9.93 4.76 -8.05
N THR A 33 9.05 5.51 -7.37
CA THR A 33 9.28 5.97 -6.00
C THR A 33 9.49 4.78 -5.06
N ALA A 34 10.52 4.88 -4.22
CA ALA A 34 10.83 3.86 -3.22
C ALA A 34 9.67 3.69 -2.23
N PHE A 35 9.33 2.45 -1.93
CA PHE A 35 8.24 2.05 -1.05
C PHE A 35 8.79 1.36 0.20
N ASN A 36 8.32 1.79 1.36
CA ASN A 36 8.65 1.19 2.65
C ASN A 36 7.42 0.49 3.25
N LYS A 37 7.43 -0.85 3.25
CA LYS A 37 6.35 -1.66 3.83
C LYS A 37 6.19 -1.51 5.34
N ASN A 38 7.20 -0.97 6.04
CA ASN A 38 7.15 -0.71 7.48
C ASN A 38 6.62 0.70 7.81
N GLU A 39 6.34 1.53 6.80
CA GLU A 39 5.78 2.86 6.99
C GLU A 39 4.28 2.87 6.74
N GLY A 40 3.52 3.19 7.79
CA GLY A 40 2.06 3.10 7.79
C GLY A 40 1.40 4.08 6.81
N ASN A 41 1.98 5.27 6.64
CA ASN A 41 1.44 6.25 5.69
C ASN A 41 1.59 5.78 4.24
N GLU A 42 2.74 5.20 3.88
CA GLU A 42 2.97 4.65 2.54
C GLU A 42 2.09 3.43 2.27
N MET A 43 1.95 2.52 3.24
CA MET A 43 1.05 1.38 3.15
C MET A 43 -0.41 1.79 2.90
N VAL A 44 -0.94 2.71 3.71
CA VAL A 44 -2.32 3.21 3.55
C VAL A 44 -2.50 3.93 2.22
N TYR A 45 -1.52 4.74 1.82
CA TYR A 45 -1.54 5.43 0.54
C TYR A 45 -1.61 4.44 -0.63
N LEU A 46 -0.67 3.49 -0.69
CA LEU A 46 -0.55 2.56 -1.80
C LEU A 46 -1.81 1.70 -1.92
N ILE A 47 -2.30 1.15 -0.80
CA ILE A 47 -3.54 0.35 -0.77
C ILE A 47 -4.73 1.17 -1.30
N ASN A 48 -4.92 2.39 -0.81
CA ASN A 48 -6.03 3.24 -1.29
C ASN A 48 -5.92 3.55 -2.79
N LYS A 49 -4.70 3.82 -3.29
CA LYS A 49 -4.48 4.07 -4.72
C LYS A 49 -4.78 2.85 -5.56
N LEU A 50 -4.31 1.67 -5.17
CA LEU A 50 -4.58 0.43 -5.88
C LEU A 50 -6.06 0.06 -5.85
N MET A 51 -6.72 0.23 -4.72
CA MET A 51 -8.17 0.03 -4.62
C MET A 51 -8.93 0.98 -5.56
N MET A 52 -8.47 2.23 -5.72
CA MET A 52 -9.08 3.17 -6.66
C MET A 52 -8.82 2.76 -8.13
N ILE A 53 -7.59 2.38 -8.46
CA ILE A 53 -7.20 1.97 -9.83
C ILE A 53 -7.94 0.69 -10.25
N TRP A 54 -8.19 -0.22 -9.32
CA TRP A 54 -8.84 -1.52 -9.57
C TRP A 54 -10.34 -1.54 -9.23
N ASP A 55 -10.94 -0.38 -8.92
CA ASP A 55 -12.35 -0.20 -8.48
C ASP A 55 -12.79 -1.15 -7.34
N TYR A 56 -11.90 -1.42 -6.40
CA TYR A 56 -12.22 -2.15 -5.17
C TYR A 56 -12.79 -1.23 -4.10
N ARG A 57 -13.88 -1.66 -3.46
CA ARG A 57 -14.65 -0.82 -2.53
C ARG A 57 -14.69 -1.32 -1.09
N PHE A 58 -14.23 -2.55 -0.85
CA PHE A 58 -14.31 -3.19 0.47
C PHE A 58 -12.99 -3.07 1.23
N ALA A 59 -13.03 -2.61 2.48
CA ALA A 59 -11.85 -2.52 3.35
C ALA A 59 -11.14 -3.87 3.51
N ASN A 60 -11.89 -4.97 3.54
CA ASN A 60 -11.34 -6.33 3.60
C ASN A 60 -10.37 -6.64 2.45
N THR A 61 -10.59 -6.05 1.27
CA THR A 61 -9.66 -6.16 0.14
C THR A 61 -8.34 -5.46 0.45
N GLY A 62 -8.39 -4.28 1.06
CA GLY A 62 -7.21 -3.57 1.55
C GLY A 62 -6.45 -4.37 2.61
N ASN A 63 -7.15 -5.04 3.53
CA ASN A 63 -6.51 -5.94 4.50
C ASN A 63 -5.82 -7.14 3.85
N LYS A 64 -6.41 -7.73 2.81
CA LYS A 64 -5.76 -8.81 2.06
C LYS A 64 -4.47 -8.31 1.41
N MET A 65 -4.50 -7.11 0.80
CA MET A 65 -3.30 -6.49 0.23
C MET A 65 -2.25 -6.22 1.30
N GLU A 66 -2.63 -5.60 2.41
CA GLU A 66 -1.74 -5.30 3.53
C GLU A 66 -0.99 -6.54 4.01
N LYS A 67 -1.72 -7.62 4.33
CA LYS A 67 -1.13 -8.89 4.78
C LYS A 67 -0.16 -9.47 3.75
N LEU A 68 -0.54 -9.41 2.48
CA LEU A 68 0.30 -9.93 1.41
C LEU A 68 1.60 -9.13 1.26
N ILE A 69 1.53 -7.79 1.30
CA ILE A 69 2.71 -6.91 1.25
C ILE A 69 3.59 -7.13 2.49
N HIS A 70 3.00 -7.08 3.67
CA HIS A 70 3.74 -7.14 4.92
C HIS A 70 4.51 -8.47 5.06
N ASP A 71 3.81 -9.58 4.86
CA ASP A 71 4.34 -10.92 5.17
C ASP A 71 5.11 -11.57 4.00
N LYS A 72 4.74 -11.24 2.75
CA LYS A 72 5.20 -11.99 1.57
C LYS A 72 5.91 -11.15 0.51
N LEU A 73 5.95 -9.82 0.64
CA LEU A 73 6.67 -9.00 -0.32
C LEU A 73 8.17 -9.36 -0.30
N PRO A 74 8.74 -9.81 -1.43
CA PRO A 74 10.17 -10.08 -1.55
C PRO A 74 11.00 -8.81 -1.32
N ALA A 75 12.18 -8.96 -0.72
CA ALA A 75 13.07 -7.82 -0.45
C ALA A 75 13.61 -7.13 -1.72
N GLU A 76 13.59 -7.83 -2.85
CA GLU A 76 13.99 -7.30 -4.17
C GLU A 76 12.98 -6.26 -4.71
N ILE A 77 11.76 -6.26 -4.20
CA ILE A 77 10.69 -5.36 -4.64
C ILE A 77 10.67 -4.13 -3.75
N SER A 78 11.17 -3.01 -4.28
CA SER A 78 11.39 -1.80 -3.50
C SER A 78 10.67 -0.55 -4.03
N SER A 79 10.02 -0.59 -5.21
CA SER A 79 9.31 0.55 -5.77
C SER A 79 7.78 0.37 -5.69
N GLN A 80 7.03 1.48 -5.68
CA GLN A 80 5.56 1.43 -5.64
C GLN A 80 4.98 0.71 -6.87
N GLU A 81 5.53 0.96 -8.05
CA GLU A 81 5.14 0.29 -9.29
C GLU A 81 5.42 -1.22 -9.25
N ASP A 82 6.59 -1.63 -8.76
CA ASP A 82 6.92 -3.05 -8.65
C ASP A 82 6.01 -3.77 -7.65
N VAL A 83 5.69 -3.13 -6.52
CA VAL A 83 4.72 -3.66 -5.55
C VAL A 83 3.35 -3.81 -6.19
N GLN A 84 2.91 -2.81 -6.97
CA GLN A 84 1.65 -2.89 -7.72
C GLN A 84 1.64 -4.10 -8.67
N ASN A 85 2.69 -4.26 -9.47
CA ASN A 85 2.80 -5.35 -10.43
C ASN A 85 2.82 -6.72 -9.73
N TRP A 86 3.56 -6.83 -8.63
CA TRP A 86 3.62 -8.04 -7.83
C TRP A 86 2.28 -8.39 -7.18
N LEU A 87 1.58 -7.40 -6.62
CA LEU A 87 0.24 -7.59 -6.07
C LEU A 87 -0.75 -8.06 -7.14
N LYS A 88 -0.69 -7.51 -8.35
CA LYS A 88 -1.57 -7.93 -9.45
C LYS A 88 -1.40 -9.42 -9.78
N LEU A 89 -0.21 -9.98 -9.61
CA LEU A 89 0.08 -11.40 -9.86
C LEU A 89 -0.27 -12.31 -8.67
N ASN A 90 -0.14 -11.81 -7.45
CA ASN A 90 -0.24 -12.62 -6.22
C ASN A 90 -1.57 -12.45 -5.47
N LEU A 91 -2.30 -11.36 -5.69
CA LEU A 91 -3.59 -11.10 -5.05
C LEU A 91 -4.67 -11.96 -5.69
N LYS A 92 -4.97 -13.09 -5.05
CA LYS A 92 -6.06 -14.00 -5.42
C LYS A 92 -7.23 -13.80 -4.46
N PHE A 93 -8.45 -13.73 -4.97
CA PHE A 93 -9.67 -13.49 -4.18
C PHE A 93 -10.35 -14.77 -3.75
#